data_AF-A0A7G8H6X5-F1
#
_entry.id   AF-A0A7G8H6X5-F1
#
_cell.length_a   1.000
_cell.length_b   1.000
_cell.length_c   1.000
_cell.angle_alpha   90.00
_cell.angle_beta   90.00
_cell.angle_gamma   90.00
#
_symmetry.space_group_name_H-M   'P 1'
#
loop_
_entity.id
_entity.type
_entity.pdbx_description
1 polymer ?
#
loop_
_entity_poly.entity_id
_entity_poly.type
_entity_poly.pdbx_seq_one_letter_code
_entity_poly.pdbx_strand_id
1 'polypeptide(L)' 'MEGYVIEEHVPASAIQRLLKERPNIRGLAVPGMPMGSPGMEVAGVEAERFEVLAIAHDGTTSVFARY' A
#
# COMPACT_ATOMS: atom_id res chain seq x y z
N MET A 1 -12.52 -3.51 -18.10
CA MET A 1 -11.94 -4.12 -16.88
C MET A 1 -11.29 -2.99 -16.12
N GLU A 2 -11.88 -2.55 -15.00
CA GLU A 2 -11.21 -1.60 -14.10
C GLU A 2 -10.11 -2.37 -13.37
N GLY A 3 -8.95 -2.46 -14.02
CA GLY A 3 -7.78 -3.15 -13.49
C GLY A 3 -6.96 -2.16 -12.66
N TYR A 4 -7.20 -2.15 -11.35
CA TYR A 4 -6.31 -1.42 -10.44
C TYR A 4 -4.93 -2.07 -10.45
N VAL A 5 -3.88 -1.25 -10.53
CA VAL A 5 -2.51 -1.70 -10.32
C VAL A 5 -2.28 -1.85 -8.82
N ILE A 6 -1.83 -3.02 -8.37
CA ILE A 6 -1.54 -3.28 -6.95
C ILE A 6 -0.11 -3.79 -6.84
N GLU A 7 0.69 -3.12 -6.04
CA GLU A 7 2.03 -3.57 -5.72
C GLU A 7 2.03 -4.67 -4.64
N GLU A 8 3.04 -5.53 -4.65
CA GLU A 8 3.06 -6.83 -3.95
C GLU A 8 3.09 -6.71 -2.41
N HIS A 9 3.33 -5.50 -1.89
CA HIS A 9 3.42 -5.17 -0.47
C HIS A 9 2.17 -4.46 0.08
N VAL A 10 1.14 -4.22 -0.75
CA VAL A 10 -0.08 -3.58 -0.29
C VAL A 10 -0.84 -4.51 0.68
N PRO A 11 -1.14 -4.08 1.92
CA PRO A 11 -1.88 -4.90 2.87
C PRO A 11 -3.27 -5.28 2.35
N ALA A 12 -3.71 -6.51 2.64
CA ALA A 12 -5.03 -6.99 2.23
C ALA A 12 -6.18 -6.08 2.69
N SER A 13 -6.04 -5.43 3.85
CA SER A 13 -7.04 -4.47 4.36
C SER A 13 -7.15 -3.22 3.46
N ALA A 14 -6.06 -2.75 2.87
CA ALA A 14 -6.08 -1.65 1.91
C ALA A 14 -6.74 -2.09 0.59
N ILE A 15 -6.48 -3.32 0.11
CA ILE A 15 -7.12 -3.87 -1.09
C ILE A 15 -8.63 -4.03 -0.87
N GLN A 16 -9.05 -4.56 0.29
CA GLN A 16 -10.47 -4.68 0.64
C GLN A 16 -11.16 -3.32 0.65
N ARG A 17 -10.50 -2.30 1.22
CA ARG A 17 -11.02 -0.93 1.21
C ARG A 17 -11.11 -0.37 -0.20
N LEU A 18 -10.10 -0.58 -1.05
CA LEU A 18 -10.12 -0.19 -2.46
C LEU A 18 -11.30 -0.81 -3.22
N LEU A 19 -11.52 -2.10 -3.06
CA LEU A 19 -12.61 -2.81 -3.75
C LEU A 19 -14.00 -2.39 -3.26
N LYS A 20 -14.09 -1.95 -2.00
CA LYS A 20 -15.31 -1.43 -1.38
C LYS A 20 -15.62 0.01 -1.78
N GLU A 21 -14.63 0.90 -1.69
CA GLU A 21 -14.79 2.32 -1.97
C GLU A 21 -14.75 2.64 -3.46
N ARG A 22 -14.08 1.79 -4.26
CA ARG A 22 -13.83 1.95 -5.70
C ARG A 22 -13.48 3.39 -6.09
N PRO A 23 -12.47 4.00 -5.43
CA PRO A 23 -12.06 5.35 -5.76
C PRO A 23 -11.56 5.43 -7.20
N ASN A 24 -11.70 6.61 -7.81
CA ASN A 24 -11.21 6.88 -9.15
C ASN A 24 -9.69 7.10 -9.14
N ILE A 25 -8.97 5.99 -8.99
CA ILE A 25 -7.50 5.94 -8.99
C ILE A 25 -7.04 4.85 -9.95
N ARG A 26 -5.76 4.89 -10.33
CA ARG A 26 -5.11 3.88 -11.14
C ARG A 26 -4.70 2.65 -10.31
N GLY A 27 -4.33 2.83 -9.04
CA GLY A 27 -3.80 1.73 -8.24
C GLY A 27 -3.32 2.12 -6.84
N LEU A 28 -2.80 1.12 -6.12
CA LEU A 28 -2.15 1.26 -4.82
C LEU A 28 -0.70 0.77 -4.88
N ALA A 29 0.19 1.46 -4.19
CA ALA A 29 1.61 1.12 -4.05
C ALA A 29 2.09 1.33 -2.62
N VAL A 30 3.17 0.66 -2.23
CA VAL A 30 3.84 0.87 -0.93
C VAL A 30 5.29 1.24 -1.22
N PRO A 31 5.67 2.52 -1.06
CA PRO A 31 7.05 2.94 -1.31
C PRO A 31 7.98 2.35 -0.25
N GLY A 32 8.92 1.52 -0.70
CA GLY A 32 10.03 1.01 0.09
C GLY A 32 9.74 -0.34 0.76
N MET A 33 10.80 -1.14 0.91
CA MET A 33 10.80 -2.32 1.77
C MET A 33 10.78 -1.83 3.21
N PRO A 34 9.73 -2.04 4.03
CA PRO A 34 9.82 -1.74 5.45
C PRO A 34 10.95 -2.59 6.03
N MET A 35 11.92 -1.95 6.69
CA MET A 35 12.87 -2.71 7.51
C MET A 35 12.05 -3.48 8.56
N GLY A 36 12.21 -4.81 8.61
CA GLY A 36 11.38 -5.71 9.42
C GLY A 36 10.35 -6.56 8.66
N SER A 37 10.43 -6.62 7.32
CA SER A 37 9.67 -7.56 6.49
C SER A 37 9.80 -9.03 6.99
N PRO A 38 8.79 -9.91 6.83
CA PRO A 38 8.82 -11.28 7.36
C PRO A 38 10.10 -12.02 6.95
N GLY A 39 10.93 -12.41 7.93
CA GLY A 39 12.28 -12.98 7.73
C GLY A 39 13.46 -12.05 8.07
N MET A 40 13.19 -10.77 8.34
CA MET A 40 14.13 -9.76 8.87
C MET A 40 13.70 -9.29 10.28
N GLU A 41 12.99 -10.14 11.01
CA GLU A 41 12.47 -9.85 12.35
C GLU A 41 13.65 -9.70 13.33
N VAL A 42 13.96 -8.46 13.72
CA VAL A 42 14.86 -8.20 14.83
C VAL A 42 14.01 -8.11 16.09
N ALA A 43 14.17 -9.06 17.00
CA ALA A 43 13.46 -9.05 18.28
C ALA A 43 13.70 -7.72 19.02
N GLY A 44 12.62 -6.96 19.25
CA GLY A 44 12.67 -5.65 19.91
C GLY A 44 12.67 -4.44 18.98
N VAL A 45 12.59 -4.62 17.66
CA VAL A 45 12.38 -3.53 16.70
C VAL A 45 10.90 -3.48 16.31
N GLU A 46 10.25 -2.36 16.61
CA GLU A 46 8.88 -2.09 16.16
C GLU A 46 8.86 -2.04 14.63
N ALA A 47 7.85 -2.65 14.00
CA ALA A 47 7.71 -2.62 12.56
C ALA A 47 7.72 -1.16 12.07
N GLU A 48 8.53 -0.87 11.05
CA GLU A 48 8.61 0.48 10.51
C GLU A 48 7.25 0.88 9.93
N ARG A 49 6.72 2.02 10.41
CA ARG A 49 5.47 2.55 9.88
C ARG A 49 5.60 2.81 8.40
N PHE A 50 4.63 2.36 7.62
CA PHE A 50 4.64 2.55 6.18
C PHE A 50 3.31 3.08 5.69
N GLU A 51 3.35 3.72 4.54
CA GLU A 51 2.19 4.33 3.92
C GLU A 51 1.81 3.55 2.67
N VAL A 52 0.52 3.34 2.47
CA VAL A 52 -0.03 2.90 1.20
C VAL A 52 -0.39 4.15 0.42
N LEU A 53 0.17 4.30 -0.78
CA LEU A 53 -0.10 5.41 -1.67
C LEU A 53 -1.15 5.03 -2.72
N ALA A 54 -2.12 5.92 -2.95
CA ALA A 54 -3.00 5.88 -4.10
C ALA A 54 -2.32 6.59 -5.28
N ILE A 55 -2.29 5.92 -6.43
CA ILE A 55 -1.74 6.44 -7.68
C ILE A 55 -2.92 6.93 -8.52
N ALA A 56 -2.99 8.21 -8.82
CA ALA A 56 -3.97 8.78 -9.73
C ALA A 56 -3.61 8.47 -11.21
N HIS A 57 -4.56 8.71 -12.12
CA HIS A 57 -4.37 8.44 -13.55
C HIS A 57 -3.31 9.33 -14.21
N ASP A 58 -3.03 10.50 -13.64
CA ASP A 58 -1.98 11.43 -14.06
C ASP A 58 -0.58 11.08 -13.49
N GLY A 59 -0.49 9.99 -12.71
CA GLY A 59 0.75 9.55 -12.07
C GLY A 59 1.05 10.23 -10.74
N THR A 60 0.22 11.17 -10.28
CA THR A 60 0.37 11.76 -8.94
C THR A 60 0.02 10.75 -7.85
N THR A 61 0.63 10.88 -6.68
CA THR A 61 0.44 9.98 -5.55
C THR A 61 -0.11 10.72 -4.34
N SER A 62 -1.02 10.08 -3.59
CA SER A 62 -1.52 10.60 -2.31
C SER A 62 -1.63 9.48 -1.26
N VAL A 63 -1.61 9.82 0.02
CA VAL A 63 -1.69 8.82 1.10
C VAL A 63 -3.11 8.22 1.13
N PHE A 64 -3.19 6.90 0.94
CA PHE A 64 -4.44 6.14 1.03
C PHE A 64 -4.68 5.60 2.43
N ALA A 65 -3.62 5.06 3.06
CA ALA A 65 -3.65 4.51 4.41
C ALA A 65 -2.23 4.54 5.03
N ARG A 66 -2.16 4.48 6.37
CA ARG A 66 -0.91 4.39 7.13
C ARG A 66 -1.01 3.17 8.05
N TYR A 67 0.09 2.42 8.16
CA TYR A 67 0.23 1.22 8.96
C TYR A 67 1.42 1.35 9.91
#